data_AF-A0A916FUE7-F1
#
_entry.id   AF-A0A916FUE7-F1
#
_cell.length_a   1.000
_cell.length_b   1.000
_cell.length_c   1.000
_cell.angle_alpha   90.00
_cell.angle_beta   90.00
_cell.angle_gamma   90.00
#
_symmetry.space_group_name_H-M   'P 1'
#
loop_
_entity.id
_entity.type
_entity.pdbx_description
1 polymer ?
#
loop_
_entity_poly.entity_id
_entity_poly.type
_entity_poly.pdbx_seq_one_letter_code
_entity_poly.pdbx_strand_id
1 'polypeptide(L)' 'MRNILVTGGAGFIGSNYVRYVLQNHAAYHVTVFDKLTY' A
#
# COMPACT_ATOMS: atom_id res chain seq x y z
N MET A 1 -0.84 -5.33 15.87
CA MET A 1 -0.64 -5.46 14.42
C MET A 1 -1.83 -4.80 13.74
N ARG A 2 -1.60 -3.88 12.79
CA ARG A 2 -2.67 -3.18 12.08
C ARG A 2 -2.62 -3.57 10.60
N ASN A 3 -3.75 -3.95 10.03
CA ASN A 3 -3.86 -4.36 8.64
C ASN A 3 -4.45 -3.21 7.81
N ILE A 4 -3.83 -2.91 6.67
CA ILE A 4 -4.23 -1.82 5.76
C ILE A 4 -4.43 -2.41 4.36
N LEU A 5 -5.60 -2.17 3.77
CA LEU A 5 -5.87 -2.43 2.37
C LEU A 5 -5.67 -1.13 1.58
N VAL A 6 -4.79 -1.16 0.59
CA VAL A 6 -4.56 -0.03 -0.32
C VAL A 6 -5.07 -0.40 -1.70
N THR A 7 -6.09 0.32 -2.16
CA THR A 7 -6.58 0.22 -3.54
C THR A 7 -5.81 1.18 -4.46
N GLY A 8 -5.44 0.76 -5.67
CA GLY A 8 -4.68 1.63 -6.58
C GLY A 8 -3.22 1.84 -6.13
N GLY A 9 -2.66 0.88 -5.37
CA GLY A 9 -1.31 0.95 -4.80
C GLY A 9 -0.16 0.89 -5.80
N ALA A 10 -0.40 0.49 -7.05
CA ALA A 10 0.55 0.57 -8.15
C ALA A 10 0.55 1.94 -8.85
N GLY A 11 -0.44 2.81 -8.56
CA GLY A 11 -0.49 4.19 -9.05
C GLY A 11 0.56 5.10 -8.40
N PHE A 12 0.66 6.34 -8.88
CA PHE A 12 1.65 7.31 -8.41
C PHE A 12 1.55 7.59 -6.90
N ILE A 13 0.35 7.94 -6.41
CA ILE A 13 0.13 8.25 -4.99
C ILE A 13 0.16 6.97 -4.16
N GLY A 14 -0.52 5.92 -4.61
CA GLY A 14 -0.60 4.64 -3.91
C GLY A 14 0.77 4.04 -3.62
N SER A 15 1.65 4.02 -4.62
CA SER A 15 2.99 3.44 -4.47
C SER A 15 3.87 4.24 -3.50
N ASN A 16 3.75 5.58 -3.49
CA ASN A 16 4.46 6.42 -2.52
C ASN A 16 3.92 6.23 -1.10
N TYR A 17 2.60 6.13 -0.95
CA TYR A 17 1.97 5.87 0.34
C TYR A 17 2.41 4.52 0.93
N VAL A 18 2.40 3.45 0.12
CA VAL A 18 2.84 2.11 0.55
C VAL A 18 4.29 2.14 1.03
N ARG A 19 5.20 2.79 0.27
CA ARG A 19 6.60 2.94 0.70
C ARG A 19 6.72 3.69 2.02
N TYR A 20 6.01 4.81 2.17
CA TYR A 20 6.02 5.59 3.40
C TYR A 20 5.55 4.76 4.60
N VAL A 21 4.44 4.01 4.47
CA VAL A 21 3.90 3.18 5.56
C VAL A 21 4.88 2.08 5.94
N LEU A 22 5.46 1.38 4.96
CA LEU A 22 6.43 0.30 5.23
C LEU A 22 7.71 0.82 5.91
N GLN A 23 8.12 2.07 5.64
CA GLN A 23 9.28 2.70 6.27
C GLN A 23 9.00 3.20 7.70
N ASN A 24 7.80 3.71 7.97
CA ASN A 24 7.48 4.40 9.23
C ASN A 24 6.68 3.54 10.22
N HIS A 25 6.10 2.44 9.77
CA HIS A 25 5.22 1.59 10.58
C HIS A 25 5.54 0.09 10.40
N ALA A 26 6.68 -0.34 10.93
CA ALA A 26 7.17 -1.72 10.79
C ALA A 26 6.22 -2.81 11.31
N ALA A 27 5.30 -2.49 12.23
CA ALA A 27 4.31 -3.43 12.78
C ALA A 27 3.00 -3.50 11.96
N TYR A 28 2.93 -2.78 10.83
CA TYR A 28 1.75 -2.76 9.96
C TYR A 28 1.91 -3.76 8.83
N HIS A 29 0.80 -4.40 8.48
CA HIS A 29 0.71 -5.26 7.32
C HIS A 29 -0.09 -4.54 6.23
N VAL A 30 0.48 -4.42 5.03
CA VAL A 30 -0.14 -3.71 3.91
C VAL A 30 -0.45 -4.70 2.81
N THR A 31 -1.73 -4.80 2.44
CA THR A 31 -2.19 -5.53 1.26
C THR A 31 -2.55 -4.52 0.18
N VAL A 32 -1.97 -4.67 -1.01
CA VAL A 32 -2.28 -3.83 -2.17
C VAL A 32 -3.27 -4.57 -3.08
N PHE A 33 -4.37 -3.91 -3.42
CA PHE A 33 -5.31 -4.36 -4.45
C PHE A 33 -5.28 -3.37 -5.61
N ASP A 34 -4.95 -3.84 -6.81
CA ASP A 34 -4.87 -2.98 -7.97
C ASP A 34 -5.42 -3.68 -9.21
N LYS A 35 -6.02 -2.89 -10.10
CA LYS A 35 -6.45 -3.33 -11.42
C LYS A 35 -5.41 -2.84 -12.42
N LEU A 36 -4.39 -3.67 -12.62
CA LEU A 36 -3.21 -3.31 -13.43
C LEU A 36 -3.53 -3.18 -14.93
N THR A 37 -4.57 -3.87 -15.41
CA THR A 37 -5.12 -3.78 -16.77
C THR A 37 -6.60 -4.20 -16.77
N TYR A 38 -7.28 -4.14 -17.91
CA TYR A 38 -8.41 -5.04 -18.20
C TYR A 38 -7.89 -6.42 -18.62
#